data_AF-B2XU03-F1
#
_entry.id   AF-B2XU03-F1
#
_cell.length_a   1.000
_cell.length_b   1.000
_cell.length_c   1.000
_cell.angle_alpha   90.00
_cell.angle_beta   90.00
_cell.angle_gamma   90.00
#
_symmetry.space_group_name_H-M   'P 1'
#
loop_
_entity.id
_entity.type
_entity.pdbx_description
1 polymer ?
#
loop_
_entity_poly.entity_id
_entity_poly.type
_entity_poly.pdbx_seq_one_letter_code
_entity_poly.pdbx_strand_id
1 'polypeptide(L)'
;DEARTPLIISQSMKETKNLYKEANRFAKTLKTQHYLIELESKTIELTEQGINKAEIFFQIQNLYDIQHSSLLHHIKNALKAVFTMHKSKDYLVDQNQVLIIDQFTGRVLKGRQFSDGLHQALEAKEGVLIKEETSIGATITYQNFFRLYHKLSGMTGTAKT
;
A
#
# COMPACT_ATOMS: atom_id res chain seq x y z
N ASP A 1 -17.06 -0.54 27.00
CA ASP A 1 -16.31 0.57 26.37
C ASP A 1 -15.19 0.13 25.44
N GLU A 2 -14.36 -0.85 25.81
CA GLU A 2 -13.27 -1.34 24.96
C GLU A 2 -13.73 -1.94 23.63
N ALA A 3 -14.98 -2.42 23.55
CA ALA A 3 -15.59 -2.96 22.34
C ALA A 3 -15.76 -1.96 21.17
N ARG A 4 -15.38 -0.68 21.36
CA ARG A 4 -15.39 0.34 20.30
C ARG A 4 -14.20 0.23 19.35
N THR A 5 -13.06 -0.29 19.84
CA THR A 5 -11.88 -0.54 19.02
C THR A 5 -11.79 -2.04 18.73
N PRO A 6 -11.64 -2.46 17.46
CA PRO A 6 -11.50 -3.88 17.16
C PRO A 6 -10.16 -4.42 17.69
N LEU A 7 -10.12 -5.73 17.95
CA LEU A 7 -8.88 -6.44 18.22
C LEU A 7 -8.16 -6.66 16.89
N ILE A 8 -6.93 -6.16 16.79
CA ILE A 8 -6.11 -6.17 15.58
C ILE A 8 -4.80 -6.93 15.88
N ILE A 9 -4.49 -7.93 15.07
CA ILE A 9 -3.18 -8.57 15.05
C ILE A 9 -2.40 -7.97 13.87
N SER A 10 -1.39 -7.17 14.18
CA SER A 10 -0.48 -6.61 13.18
C SER A 10 0.73 -7.51 12.99
N GLN A 11 1.13 -7.69 11.74
CA GLN A 11 2.38 -8.35 11.38
C GLN A 11 3.35 -7.32 10.81
N SER A 12 4.60 -7.37 11.27
CA SER A 12 5.70 -6.61 10.68
C SER A 12 6.17 -7.33 9.43
N MET A 13 6.09 -6.68 8.26
CA MET A 13 6.65 -7.20 7.02
C MET A 13 8.19 -7.12 7.08
N LYS A 14 8.88 -8.24 6.88
CA LYS A 14 10.36 -8.27 6.81
C LYS A 14 10.86 -7.57 5.53
N GLU A 15 11.86 -6.69 5.70
CA GLU A 15 12.79 -6.14 4.70
C GLU A 15 12.27 -5.89 3.25
N THR A 16 11.13 -5.24 3.08
CA THR A 16 10.63 -4.80 1.76
C THR A 16 11.20 -3.45 1.29
N LYS A 17 11.94 -2.72 2.14
CA LYS A 17 12.47 -1.37 1.82
C LYS A 17 13.34 -1.34 0.56
N ASN A 18 14.12 -2.40 0.31
CA ASN A 18 14.96 -2.48 -0.87
C ASN A 18 14.13 -2.69 -2.15
N LEU A 19 13.09 -3.52 -2.10
CA LEU A 19 12.21 -3.78 -3.23
C LEU A 19 11.49 -2.51 -3.70
N TYR A 20 11.01 -1.65 -2.79
CA TYR A 20 10.42 -0.36 -3.17
C TYR A 20 11.41 0.54 -3.92
N LYS A 21 12.68 0.57 -3.51
CA LYS A 21 13.71 1.36 -4.19
C LYS A 21 14.05 0.78 -5.57
N GLU A 22 14.17 -0.53 -5.69
CA GLU A 22 14.46 -1.20 -6.96
C GLU A 22 13.30 -1.10 -7.95
N ALA A 23 12.08 -1.33 -7.50
CA ALA A 23 10.87 -1.16 -8.31
C ALA A 23 10.71 0.29 -8.80
N ASN A 24 11.00 1.28 -7.96
CA ASN A 24 11.03 2.69 -8.37
C ASN A 24 12.12 2.98 -9.41
N ARG A 25 13.32 2.40 -9.25
CA ARG A 25 14.39 2.52 -10.26
C ARG A 25 13.93 1.93 -11.59
N PHE A 26 13.36 0.72 -11.57
CA PHE A 26 12.80 0.08 -12.77
C PHE A 26 11.74 0.95 -13.44
N ALA A 27 10.73 1.42 -12.69
CA ALA A 27 9.64 2.25 -13.20
C ALA A 27 10.16 3.51 -13.92
N LYS A 28 11.22 4.16 -13.39
CA LYS A 28 11.87 5.32 -14.02
C LYS A 28 12.59 5.00 -15.34
N THR A 29 12.91 3.75 -15.63
CA THR A 29 13.52 3.34 -16.91
C THR A 29 12.51 3.05 -18.01
N LEU A 30 11.22 3.04 -17.68
CA LEU A 30 10.16 2.71 -18.63
C LEU A 30 9.89 3.88 -19.58
N LYS A 31 9.31 3.53 -20.73
CA LYS A 31 8.94 4.42 -21.82
C LYS A 31 7.48 4.15 -22.14
N THR A 32 6.83 5.04 -22.89
CA THR A 32 5.40 4.96 -23.21
C THR A 32 4.97 3.61 -23.81
N GLN A 33 5.84 2.93 -24.56
CA GLN A 33 5.54 1.62 -25.14
C GLN A 33 5.54 0.45 -24.14
N HIS A 34 6.10 0.64 -22.93
CA HIS A 34 6.24 -0.42 -21.92
C HIS A 34 5.04 -0.52 -20.96
N TYR A 35 4.09 0.40 -21.03
CA TYR A 35 2.94 0.42 -20.13
C TYR A 35 1.70 1.00 -20.82
N LEU A 36 0.53 0.66 -20.30
CA LEU A 36 -0.76 1.24 -20.67
C LEU A 36 -1.35 1.93 -19.44
N ILE A 37 -1.87 3.15 -19.62
CA ILE A 37 -2.56 3.90 -18.57
C ILE A 37 -3.99 4.13 -19.02
N GLU A 38 -4.93 3.71 -18.20
CA GLU A 38 -6.33 4.08 -18.37
C GLU A 38 -6.66 5.25 -17.43
N LEU A 39 -6.90 6.43 -18.02
CA LEU A 39 -7.02 7.69 -17.28
C LEU A 39 -8.29 7.76 -16.43
N GLU A 40 -9.37 7.09 -16.87
CA GLU A 40 -10.66 7.08 -16.16
C GLU A 40 -10.57 6.25 -14.87
N SER A 41 -10.05 5.02 -14.98
CA SER A 41 -9.89 4.10 -13.85
C SER A 41 -8.61 4.37 -13.05
N LYS A 42 -7.72 5.23 -13.55
CA LYS A 42 -6.37 5.47 -12.99
C LYS A 42 -5.58 4.16 -12.81
N THR A 43 -5.83 3.18 -13.68
CA THR A 43 -5.10 1.92 -13.69
C THR A 43 -3.90 2.00 -14.61
N ILE A 44 -2.86 1.25 -14.28
CA ILE A 44 -1.63 1.15 -15.06
C ILE A 44 -1.19 -0.31 -15.12
N GLU A 45 -0.89 -0.79 -16.31
CA GLU A 45 -0.42 -2.15 -16.55
C GLU A 45 0.80 -2.15 -17.47
N LEU A 46 1.65 -3.17 -17.35
CA LEU A 46 2.77 -3.36 -18.26
C LEU A 46 2.27 -3.97 -19.57
N THR A 47 2.82 -3.51 -20.69
CA THR A 47 2.68 -4.22 -21.97
C THR A 47 3.61 -5.43 -22.00
N GLU A 48 3.48 -6.30 -23.00
CA GLU A 48 4.45 -7.40 -23.22
C GLU A 48 5.90 -6.92 -23.28
N GLN A 49 6.15 -5.76 -23.91
CA GLN A 49 7.48 -5.16 -23.94
C GLN A 49 7.95 -4.71 -22.55
N GLY A 50 7.03 -4.21 -21.72
CA GLY A 50 7.32 -3.85 -20.34
C GLY A 50 7.61 -5.07 -19.46
N ILE A 51 6.88 -6.17 -19.67
CA ILE A 51 7.08 -7.44 -18.96
C ILE A 51 8.46 -8.02 -19.30
N ASN A 52 8.78 -8.15 -20.60
CA ASN A 52 10.11 -8.61 -21.04
C ASN A 52 11.24 -7.72 -20.46
N LYS A 53 11.02 -6.41 -20.41
CA LYS A 53 11.99 -5.48 -19.82
C LYS A 53 12.14 -5.68 -18.30
N ALA A 54 11.05 -5.96 -17.59
CA ALA A 54 11.08 -6.28 -16.17
C ALA A 54 11.88 -7.56 -15.91
N GLU A 55 11.63 -8.61 -16.69
CA GLU A 55 12.31 -9.89 -16.58
C GLU A 55 13.82 -9.75 -16.76
N ILE A 56 14.26 -8.98 -17.76
CA ILE A 56 15.68 -8.67 -17.98
C ILE A 56 16.26 -7.83 -16.83
N PHE A 57 15.53 -6.80 -16.37
CA PHE A 57 16.01 -5.89 -15.33
C PHE A 57 16.21 -6.60 -13.98
N PHE A 58 15.27 -7.47 -13.61
CA PHE A 58 15.28 -8.22 -12.35
C PHE A 58 15.94 -9.60 -12.47
N GLN A 59 16.41 -9.98 -13.67
CA GLN A 59 17.07 -11.26 -13.96
C GLN A 59 16.21 -12.48 -13.61
N ILE A 60 14.94 -12.43 -13.99
CA ILE A 60 13.96 -13.50 -13.78
C ILE A 60 13.41 -14.01 -15.11
N GLN A 61 12.88 -15.24 -15.11
CA GLN A 61 12.36 -15.85 -16.34
C GLN A 61 10.91 -15.49 -16.63
N ASN A 62 10.07 -15.35 -15.59
CA ASN A 62 8.65 -15.05 -15.75
C ASN A 62 8.18 -14.16 -14.59
N LEU A 63 7.81 -12.92 -14.89
CA LEU A 63 7.35 -11.99 -13.85
C LEU A 63 6.08 -12.44 -13.11
N TYR A 64 5.24 -13.26 -13.74
CA TYR A 64 3.94 -13.69 -13.21
C TYR A 64 4.00 -15.01 -12.45
N ASP A 65 5.19 -15.60 -12.26
CA ASP A 65 5.32 -16.76 -11.40
C ASP A 65 4.98 -16.41 -9.95
N ILE A 66 4.39 -17.37 -9.22
CA ILE A 66 3.94 -17.22 -7.83
C ILE A 66 5.11 -16.80 -6.93
N GLN A 67 6.32 -17.29 -7.22
CA GLN A 67 7.55 -16.93 -6.51
C GLN A 67 7.89 -15.43 -6.61
N HIS A 68 7.46 -14.77 -7.68
CA HIS A 68 7.70 -13.35 -7.95
C HIS A 68 6.49 -12.45 -7.64
N SER A 69 5.42 -13.00 -7.04
CA SER A 69 4.21 -12.25 -6.68
C SER A 69 4.51 -10.98 -5.86
N SER A 70 5.44 -11.06 -4.90
CA SER A 70 5.86 -9.90 -4.11
C SER A 70 6.52 -8.82 -4.99
N LEU A 71 7.42 -9.21 -5.89
CA LEU A 71 8.09 -8.28 -6.81
C LEU A 71 7.08 -7.62 -7.76
N LEU A 72 6.17 -8.42 -8.34
CA LEU A 72 5.10 -7.93 -9.21
C LEU A 72 4.23 -6.88 -8.49
N HIS A 73 3.87 -7.13 -7.23
CA HIS A 73 3.14 -6.18 -6.41
C HIS A 73 3.90 -4.85 -6.23
N HIS A 74 5.19 -4.89 -5.90
CA HIS A 74 6.02 -3.69 -5.77
C HIS A 74 6.17 -2.93 -7.09
N ILE A 75 6.31 -3.64 -8.22
CA ILE A 75 6.36 -3.03 -9.55
C ILE A 75 5.06 -2.30 -9.85
N LYS A 76 3.90 -2.94 -9.62
CA LYS A 76 2.58 -2.30 -9.82
C LYS A 76 2.43 -1.03 -8.98
N ASN A 77 2.86 -1.06 -7.72
CA ASN A 77 2.84 0.12 -6.85
C ASN A 77 3.79 1.22 -7.32
N ALA A 78 5.00 0.86 -7.78
CA ALA A 78 5.96 1.82 -8.33
C ALA A 78 5.42 2.48 -9.62
N LEU A 79 4.78 1.71 -10.50
CA LEU A 79 4.12 2.21 -11.71
C LEU A 79 3.05 3.24 -11.35
N LYS A 80 2.14 2.88 -10.44
CA LYS A 80 1.07 3.79 -9.99
C LYS A 80 1.64 5.05 -9.34
N ALA A 81 2.63 4.91 -8.46
CA ALA A 81 3.30 6.03 -7.81
C ALA A 81 3.97 6.97 -8.82
N VAL A 82 4.68 6.43 -9.81
CA VAL A 82 5.45 7.23 -10.79
C VAL A 82 4.53 7.91 -11.80
N PHE A 83 3.62 7.17 -12.42
CA PHE A 83 2.88 7.62 -13.61
C PHE A 83 1.49 8.19 -13.31
N THR A 84 0.82 7.71 -12.25
CA THR A 84 -0.58 8.08 -11.96
C THR A 84 -0.71 9.11 -10.83
N MET A 85 0.25 9.14 -9.91
CA MET A 85 0.21 10.01 -8.73
C MET A 85 1.06 11.28 -8.93
N HIS A 86 0.44 12.44 -8.77
CA HIS A 86 1.06 13.73 -9.01
C HIS A 86 1.27 14.55 -7.73
N LYS A 87 2.49 15.08 -7.57
CA LYS A 87 2.85 16.02 -6.52
C LYS A 87 2.04 17.32 -6.67
N SER A 88 1.61 17.89 -5.55
CA SER A 88 0.75 19.07 -5.46
C SER A 88 -0.67 18.88 -6.01
N LYS A 89 -1.09 17.64 -6.31
CA LYS A 89 -2.46 17.29 -6.70
C LYS A 89 -3.02 16.16 -5.84
N ASP A 90 -2.33 15.02 -5.84
CA ASP A 90 -2.75 13.83 -5.09
C ASP A 90 -2.06 13.74 -3.71
N TYR A 91 -0.84 14.27 -3.62
CA TYR A 91 -0.06 14.33 -2.40
C TYR A 91 0.91 15.51 -2.43
N LEU A 92 1.51 15.83 -1.29
CA LEU A 92 2.64 16.74 -1.17
C LEU A 92 3.73 16.11 -0.32
N VAL A 93 4.93 16.70 -0.38
CA VAL A 93 6.07 16.31 0.46
C VAL A 93 6.38 17.45 1.38
N ASP A 94 6.32 17.20 2.69
CA ASP A 94 6.65 18.17 3.72
C ASP A 94 7.43 17.47 4.83
N GLN A 95 8.45 18.15 5.38
CA GLN A 95 9.32 17.62 6.44
C GLN A 95 9.82 16.18 6.20
N ASN A 96 10.20 15.87 4.96
CA ASN A 96 10.65 14.54 4.54
C ASN A 96 9.58 13.43 4.71
N GLN A 97 8.30 13.78 4.58
CA GLN A 97 7.16 12.86 4.64
C GLN A 97 6.18 13.12 3.50
N VAL A 98 5.57 12.06 2.99
CA VAL A 98 4.48 12.14 2.02
C VAL A 98 3.17 12.39 2.77
N LEU A 99 2.44 13.42 2.39
CA LEU A 99 1.13 13.77 2.96
C LEU A 99 0.06 13.74 1.88
N ILE A 100 -1.07 13.12 2.19
CA ILE A 100 -2.19 12.97 1.24
C ILE A 100 -2.97 14.27 1.15
N ILE A 101 -3.34 14.66 -0.06
CA ILE A 101 -4.26 15.77 -0.32
C ILE A 101 -5.65 15.19 -0.60
N ASP A 102 -6.65 15.69 0.11
CA ASP A 102 -8.05 15.41 -0.21
C ASP A 102 -8.43 16.09 -1.54
N GLN A 103 -8.81 15.30 -2.55
CA GLN A 103 -9.16 15.81 -3.88
C GLN A 103 -10.41 16.70 -3.89
N PHE A 104 -11.29 16.58 -2.90
CA PHE A 104 -12.51 17.40 -2.83
C PHE A 104 -12.28 18.74 -2.14
N THR A 105 -11.52 18.74 -1.05
CA THR A 105 -11.34 19.92 -0.19
C THR A 105 -9.99 20.60 -0.34
N GLY A 106 -9.00 19.95 -0.97
CA GLY A 106 -7.61 20.41 -1.05
C GLY A 106 -6.86 20.34 0.28
N ARG A 107 -7.48 19.82 1.35
CA ARG A 107 -6.88 19.76 2.68
C ARG A 107 -5.88 18.62 2.79
N VAL A 108 -4.87 18.85 3.63
CA VAL A 108 -3.85 17.84 3.95
C VAL A 108 -4.40 16.90 5.03
N LEU A 109 -4.44 15.61 4.71
CA LEU A 109 -4.93 14.57 5.61
C LEU A 109 -3.77 14.02 6.46
N LYS A 110 -3.44 14.73 7.54
CA LYS A 110 -2.37 14.32 8.47
C LYS A 110 -2.67 12.96 9.10
N GLY A 111 -1.65 12.11 9.19
CA GLY A 111 -1.74 10.78 9.79
C GLY A 111 -2.39 9.70 8.91
N ARG A 112 -2.89 10.06 7.72
CA ARG A 112 -3.38 9.06 6.75
C ARG A 112 -2.26 8.60 5.82
N GLN A 113 -2.30 7.32 5.47
CA GLN A 113 -1.41 6.70 4.49
C GLN A 113 -2.23 6.06 3.38
N PHE A 114 -1.62 5.93 2.19
CA PHE A 114 -2.21 5.15 1.12
C PHE A 114 -2.07 3.66 1.48
N SER A 115 -3.05 2.86 1.11
CA SER A 115 -3.08 1.43 1.39
C SER A 115 -2.19 0.63 0.45
N ASP A 116 -1.96 -0.63 0.80
CA ASP A 116 -1.43 -1.67 -0.09
C ASP A 116 -0.06 -1.30 -0.68
N GLY A 117 0.87 -0.83 0.16
CA GLY A 117 2.22 -0.45 -0.25
C GLY A 117 2.37 0.83 -1.10
N LEU A 118 1.28 1.47 -1.55
CA LEU A 118 1.36 2.66 -2.42
C LEU A 118 2.03 3.85 -1.72
N HIS A 119 1.87 3.99 -0.40
CA HIS A 119 2.49 5.09 0.34
C HIS A 119 4.01 4.95 0.35
N GLN A 120 4.52 3.75 0.59
CA GLN A 120 5.93 3.41 0.58
C GLN A 120 6.53 3.57 -0.83
N ALA A 121 5.78 3.23 -1.88
CA ALA A 121 6.19 3.48 -3.25
C ALA A 121 6.31 4.98 -3.58
N LEU A 122 5.42 5.82 -3.05
CA LEU A 122 5.54 7.28 -3.15
C LEU A 122 6.74 7.81 -2.35
N GLU A 123 6.97 7.28 -1.15
CA GLU A 123 8.13 7.63 -0.34
C GLU A 123 9.44 7.31 -1.12
N ALA A 124 9.49 6.14 -1.78
CA ALA A 124 10.60 5.75 -2.64
C ALA A 124 10.73 6.64 -3.90
N LYS A 125 9.61 7.05 -4.51
CA LYS A 125 9.59 7.95 -5.68
C LYS A 125 10.26 9.29 -5.36
N GLU A 126 9.85 9.89 -4.25
CA GLU A 126 10.30 11.21 -3.79
C GLU A 126 11.63 11.18 -3.02
N GLY A 127 12.16 9.99 -2.74
CA GLY A 127 13.45 9.82 -2.07
C GLY A 127 13.43 10.15 -0.57
N VAL A 128 12.24 10.10 0.04
CA VAL A 128 12.08 10.33 1.49
C VAL A 128 12.26 9.02 2.27
N LEU A 129 12.23 9.10 3.60
CA LEU A 129 12.36 7.91 4.45
C LEU A 129 11.16 6.97 4.25
N ILE A 130 11.43 5.74 3.80
CA ILE A 130 10.42 4.70 3.63
C ILE A 130 10.07 4.12 5.00
N LYS A 131 8.82 4.32 5.43
CA LYS A 131 8.30 3.78 6.68
C LYS A 131 7.99 2.28 6.52
N GLU A 132 8.09 1.53 7.61
CA GLU A 132 7.73 0.12 7.59
C GLU A 132 6.23 -0.04 7.39
N GLU A 133 5.88 -0.99 6.54
CA GLU A 133 4.50 -1.39 6.32
C GLU A 133 4.07 -2.32 7.46
N THR A 134 3.09 -1.87 8.23
CA THR A 134 2.37 -2.73 9.16
C THR A 134 1.17 -3.31 8.42
N SER A 135 1.17 -4.62 8.18
CA SER A 135 0.02 -5.31 7.63
C SER A 135 -0.89 -5.78 8.77
N ILE A 136 -2.20 -5.75 8.53
CA ILE A 136 -3.18 -6.31 9.45
C ILE A 136 -3.36 -7.78 9.07
N GLY A 137 -2.88 -8.68 9.93
CA GLY A 137 -2.99 -10.13 9.71
C GLY A 137 -4.38 -10.67 10.03
N ALA A 138 -5.00 -10.14 11.09
CA ALA A 138 -6.37 -10.49 11.47
C ALA A 138 -7.03 -9.35 12.25
N THR A 139 -8.35 -9.22 12.09
CA THR A 139 -9.18 -8.26 12.84
C THR A 139 -10.50 -8.90 13.25
N ILE A 140 -10.91 -8.71 14.50
CA ILE A 140 -12.25 -9.06 14.96
C ILE A 140 -12.75 -8.03 15.98
N THR A 141 -14.04 -7.70 15.95
CA THR A 141 -14.64 -6.85 16.98
C THR A 141 -14.93 -7.68 18.23
N TYR A 142 -14.88 -7.08 19.42
CA TYR A 142 -15.23 -7.79 20.65
C TYR A 142 -16.66 -8.33 20.61
N GLN A 143 -17.61 -7.61 20.00
CA GLN A 143 -19.00 -8.07 19.85
C GLN A 143 -19.07 -9.38 19.06
N ASN A 144 -18.34 -9.48 17.94
CA ASN A 144 -18.33 -10.68 17.11
C ASN A 144 -17.53 -11.81 17.77
N PHE A 145 -16.43 -11.49 18.43
CA PHE A 145 -15.61 -12.47 19.15
C PHE A 145 -16.39 -13.14 20.28
N PHE A 146 -17.08 -12.37 21.13
CA PHE A 146 -17.86 -12.93 22.23
C PHE A 146 -19.08 -13.74 21.77
N ARG A 147 -19.61 -13.48 20.56
CA ARG A 147 -20.70 -14.27 19.96
C ARG A 147 -20.28 -15.69 19.56
N LEU A 148 -18.98 -15.98 19.50
CA LEU A 148 -18.48 -17.33 19.19
C LEU A 148 -18.64 -18.31 20.36
N TYR A 149 -18.85 -17.82 21.58
CA TYR A 149 -18.99 -18.67 22.77
C TYR A 149 -20.41 -19.24 22.88
N HIS A 150 -20.51 -20.55 23.14
CA HIS A 150 -21.80 -21.23 23.37
C HIS A 150 -22.54 -20.68 24.60
N LYS A 151 -21.81 -20.21 25.62
CA LYS A 151 -22.37 -19.57 26.81
C LYS A 151 -21.59 -18.31 27.11
N LEU A 152 -22.30 -17.18 27.19
CA LEU A 152 -21.75 -15.87 27.51
C LEU A 152 -22.33 -15.38 28.84
N SER A 153 -21.45 -14.97 29.76
CA SER A 153 -21.82 -14.38 31.05
C SER A 153 -20.93 -13.17 31.32
N GLY A 154 -21.42 -12.19 32.08
CA GLY A 154 -20.65 -11.02 32.48
C GLY A 154 -21.14 -10.46 33.80
N MET A 155 -20.26 -9.73 34.50
CA MET A 155 -20.59 -9.02 35.74
C MET A 155 -20.11 -7.58 35.63
N THR A 156 -20.93 -6.64 36.09
CA THR A 156 -20.56 -5.23 36.24
C THR A 156 -21.54 -4.55 37.19
N GLY A 157 -21.08 -3.53 37.91
CA GLY A 157 -21.93 -2.74 38.81
C GLY A 157 -22.87 -1.76 38.09
N THR A 158 -22.70 -1.55 36.78
CA THR A 158 -23.30 -0.41 36.06
C THR A 158 -23.98 -0.81 34.73
N ALA A 159 -24.44 -2.05 34.57
CA ALA A 159 -25.05 -2.51 33.30
C ALA A 159 -26.55 -2.15 33.12
N LYS A 160 -27.27 -1.81 34.20
CA LYS A 160 -28.74 -1.71 34.18
C LYS A 160 -29.26 -0.39 33.60
N THR A 161 -28.46 0.66 33.67
CA THR A 161 -28.75 2.01 33.17
C THR A 161 -28.77 2.06 31.66
#